data_AF-A0A4Z0BQX3-F1
#
_entry.id   AF-A0A4Z0BQX3-F1
#
_cell.length_a   1.000
_cell.length_b   1.000
_cell.length_c   1.000
_cell.angle_alpha   90.00
_cell.angle_beta   90.00
_cell.angle_gamma   90.00
#
_symmetry.space_group_name_H-M   'P 1'
#
loop_
_entity.id
_entity.type
_entity.pdbx_description
1 polymer ?
#
loop_
_entity_poly.entity_id
_entity_poly.type
_entity_poly.pdbx_seq_one_letter_code
_entity_poly.pdbx_strand_id
1 'polypeptide(L)'
;MSTLSIRLDPELERRLDLEVARRKSTRSRFVQDLLREALSPQDPVHLLQEARAAYGLPDPARAKVRTNKAADVKALVRKAVAEKQGRRK
;
A
#
# COMPACT_ATOMS: atom_id res chain seq x y z
N MET A 1 -3.91 -24.69 17.55
CA MET A 1 -4.98 -24.28 16.62
C MET A 1 -6.06 -23.60 17.44
N SER A 2 -6.42 -22.37 17.11
CA SER A 2 -7.52 -21.65 17.77
C SER A 2 -8.86 -22.08 17.17
N THR A 3 -9.81 -22.50 18.00
CA THR A 3 -11.18 -22.81 17.62
C THR A 3 -12.09 -21.63 17.95
N LEU A 4 -12.98 -21.28 17.02
CA LEU A 4 -13.92 -20.17 17.17
C LEU A 4 -15.34 -20.68 16.91
N SER A 5 -16.27 -20.39 17.82
CA SER A 5 -17.67 -20.80 17.69
C SER A 5 -18.53 -19.56 17.48
N ILE A 6 -19.23 -19.51 16.34
CA ILE A 6 -20.08 -18.38 15.93
C ILE A 6 -21.49 -18.90 15.74
N ARG A 7 -22.48 -18.14 16.21
CA ARG A 7 -23.88 -18.37 15.86
C ARG A 7 -24.18 -17.57 14.61
N LEU A 8 -24.64 -18.25 13.56
CA LEU A 8 -25.07 -17.63 12.31
C LEU A 8 -26.59 -17.62 12.25
N ASP A 9 -27.15 -16.58 11.64
CA ASP A 9 -28.57 -16.57 11.33
C ASP A 9 -28.91 -17.71 10.35
N PRO A 10 -30.09 -18.35 10.48
CA PRO A 10 -30.46 -19.50 9.64
C PRO A 10 -30.42 -19.21 8.13
N GLU A 11 -30.75 -17.98 7.73
CA GLU A 11 -30.67 -17.56 6.33
C GLU A 11 -29.23 -17.48 5.83
N LEU A 12 -28.31 -16.99 6.68
CA LEU A 12 -26.90 -16.85 6.35
C LEU A 12 -26.22 -18.22 6.26
N GLU A 13 -26.61 -19.15 7.14
CA GLU A 13 -26.21 -20.56 7.10
C GLU A 13 -26.62 -21.23 5.78
N ARG A 14 -27.86 -21.02 5.31
CA ARG A 14 -28.29 -21.55 4.00
C ARG A 14 -27.49 -20.97 2.84
N ARG A 15 -27.23 -19.65 2.85
CA ARG A 15 -26.41 -19.01 1.80
C ARG A 15 -24.98 -19.53 1.80
N LEU A 16 -24.40 -19.75 2.98
CA LEU A 16 -23.08 -20.34 3.14
C LEU A 16 -23.02 -21.73 2.50
N ASP A 17 -24.01 -22.59 2.77
CA ASP A 17 -24.03 -23.96 2.24
C ASP A 17 -24.17 -23.99 0.71
N LEU A 18 -24.96 -23.08 0.13
CA LEU A 18 -25.09 -22.92 -1.31
C LEU A 18 -23.76 -22.51 -1.96
N GLU A 19 -23.04 -21.56 -1.38
CA GLU A 19 -21.73 -21.12 -1.91
C GLU A 19 -20.64 -22.18 -1.75
N VAL A 20 -20.66 -22.93 -0.64
CA VAL A 20 -19.77 -24.07 -0.42
C VAL A 20 -20.00 -25.15 -1.47
N ALA A 21 -21.26 -25.48 -1.77
CA ALA A 21 -21.63 -26.43 -2.81
C ALA A 21 -21.20 -25.95 -4.20
N ARG A 22 -21.42 -24.66 -4.51
CA ARG A 22 -21.04 -24.04 -5.78
C ARG A 22 -19.53 -24.10 -6.03
N ARG A 23 -18.72 -23.81 -5.00
CA ARG A 23 -17.25 -23.79 -5.10
C ARG A 23 -16.60 -25.16 -4.88
N LYS A 24 -17.39 -26.21 -4.61
CA LYS A 24 -16.91 -27.57 -4.28
C LYS A 24 -15.84 -27.56 -3.17
N SER A 25 -16.10 -26.77 -2.14
CA SER A 25 -15.19 -26.55 -1.00
C SER A 25 -15.74 -27.19 0.28
N THR A 26 -15.00 -27.11 1.38
CA THR A 26 -15.51 -27.41 2.72
C THR A 26 -15.93 -26.12 3.43
N ARG A 27 -16.91 -26.21 4.34
CA ARG A 27 -17.43 -25.06 5.09
C ARG A 27 -16.31 -24.30 5.81
N SER A 28 -15.43 -25.02 6.50
CA SER A 28 -14.30 -24.42 7.23
C SER A 28 -13.30 -23.72 6.30
N ARG A 29 -12.96 -24.34 5.16
CA ARG A 29 -12.01 -23.75 4.21
C ARG A 29 -12.58 -22.49 3.57
N PHE A 30 -13.84 -22.54 3.16
CA PHE A 30 -14.53 -21.39 2.59
C PHE A 30 -14.60 -20.22 3.57
N VAL A 31 -14.98 -20.45 4.84
CA VAL A 31 -15.01 -19.39 5.86
C VAL A 31 -13.61 -18.84 6.15
N GLN A 32 -12.58 -19.68 6.19
CA GLN A 32 -11.20 -19.23 6.36
C GLN A 32 -10.74 -18.32 5.22
N ASP A 33 -11.04 -18.70 3.97
CA ASP A 33 -10.71 -17.91 2.80
C ASP A 33 -11.46 -16.56 2.83
N LEU A 34 -12.74 -16.57 3.20
CA LEU A 34 -13.57 -15.36 3.31
C LEU A 34 -13.07 -14.42 4.40
N LEU A 35 -12.70 -14.96 5.57
CA LEU A 35 -12.12 -14.16 6.64
C LEU A 35 -10.75 -13.61 6.25
N ARG A 36 -9.93 -14.38 5.53
CA ARG A 36 -8.65 -13.91 5.02
C ARG A 36 -8.83 -12.78 4.01
N GLU A 37 -9.82 -12.87 3.15
CA GLU A 37 -10.15 -11.82 2.18
C GLU A 37 -10.71 -10.57 2.88
N ALA A 38 -11.66 -10.73 3.79
CA ALA A 38 -12.28 -9.63 4.53
C ALA A 38 -11.30 -8.91 5.48
N LEU A 39 -10.39 -9.67 6.10
CA LEU A 39 -9.35 -9.14 7.01
C LEU A 39 -8.05 -8.83 6.27
N SER A 40 -7.96 -9.09 4.96
CA SER A 40 -6.82 -8.63 4.18
C SER A 40 -6.75 -7.10 4.30
N PRO A 41 -5.56 -6.52 4.46
CA PRO A 41 -5.43 -5.07 4.59
C PRO A 41 -5.97 -4.43 3.31
N GLN A 42 -7.19 -3.90 3.38
CA GLN A 42 -7.83 -3.14 2.30
C GLN A 42 -7.17 -1.78 2.09
N ASP A 43 -6.09 -1.47 2.79
CA ASP A 43 -5.32 -0.25 2.56
C ASP A 43 -4.25 -0.52 1.47
N PRO A 44 -4.50 -0.13 0.21
CA PRO A 44 -3.52 -0.26 -0.85
C PRO A 44 -2.22 0.49 -0.53
N VAL A 45 -2.26 1.51 0.35
CA VAL A 45 -1.07 2.22 0.81
C VAL A 45 -0.25 1.35 1.74
N HIS A 46 -0.87 0.59 2.64
CA HIS A 46 -0.17 -0.33 3.54
C HIS A 46 0.53 -1.46 2.76
N LEU A 47 -0.17 -2.07 1.79
CA LEU A 47 0.42 -3.08 0.91
C LEU A 47 1.58 -2.52 0.06
N LEU A 48 1.45 -1.29 -0.44
CA LEU A 48 2.52 -0.60 -1.15
C LEU A 48 3.72 -0.33 -0.23
N GLN A 49 3.49 0.05 1.02
CA GLN A 49 4.54 0.28 2.02
C GLN A 49 5.26 -1.02 2.39
N GLU A 50 4.54 -2.12 2.62
CA GLU A 50 5.13 -3.44 2.87
C GLU A 50 5.97 -3.92 1.68
N ALA A 51 5.44 -3.82 0.46
CA ALA A 51 6.17 -4.18 -0.75
C ALA A 51 7.43 -3.31 -0.90
N ARG A 52 7.34 -2.01 -0.64
CA ARG A 52 8.52 -1.12 -0.69
C ARG A 52 9.57 -1.47 0.35
N ALA A 53 9.16 -1.83 1.57
CA ALA A 53 10.07 -2.28 2.61
C ALA A 53 10.78 -3.59 2.20
N ALA A 54 10.05 -4.54 1.61
CA ALA A 54 10.60 -5.81 1.13
C ALA A 54 11.63 -5.63 -0.01
N TYR A 55 11.42 -4.67 -0.90
CA TYR A 55 12.32 -4.40 -2.05
C TYR A 55 13.31 -3.25 -1.81
N GLY A 56 13.39 -2.69 -0.59
CA GLY A 56 14.31 -1.61 -0.25
C GLY A 56 14.08 -0.31 -1.03
N LEU A 57 12.84 -0.06 -1.46
CA LEU A 57 12.49 1.11 -2.26
C LEU A 57 12.43 2.38 -1.39
N PRO A 58 12.99 3.52 -1.83
CA PRO A 58 12.94 4.75 -1.07
C PRO A 58 11.51 5.29 -0.92
N ASP A 59 11.22 5.89 0.23
CA ASP A 59 9.97 6.60 0.48
C ASP A 59 9.82 7.77 -0.52
N PRO A 60 8.74 7.86 -1.32
CA PRO A 60 8.52 8.91 -2.29
C PRO A 60 8.42 10.30 -1.65
N ALA A 61 8.01 10.41 -0.38
CA ALA A 61 7.98 11.70 0.32
C ALA A 61 9.41 12.21 0.63
N ARG A 62 10.39 11.31 0.69
CA ARG A 62 11.82 11.61 0.95
C ARG A 62 12.69 11.43 -0.28
N ALA A 63 12.13 10.93 -1.38
CA ALA A 63 12.85 10.74 -2.62
C ALA A 63 13.29 12.12 -3.13
N LYS A 64 14.60 12.41 -2.99
CA LYS A 64 15.20 13.60 -3.58
C LYS A 64 14.92 13.55 -5.07
N VAL A 65 14.10 14.48 -5.55
CA VAL A 65 13.89 14.72 -6.97
C VAL A 65 15.27 14.85 -7.60
N ARG A 66 15.62 13.92 -8.50
CA ARG A 66 16.83 14.02 -9.32
C ARG A 66 16.64 15.22 -10.24
N THR A 67 16.99 16.40 -9.73
CA THR A 67 17.03 17.63 -10.52
C THR A 67 18.22 17.54 -11.45
N ASN A 68 17.95 17.60 -12.76
CA ASN A 68 19.00 17.67 -13.77
C ASN A 68 19.65 19.05 -13.71
N LYS A 69 20.60 19.23 -12.79
CA LYS A 69 21.33 20.49 -12.58
C LYS A 69 22.03 20.99 -13.85
N ALA A 70 22.29 20.11 -14.82
CA ALA A 70 22.90 20.48 -16.10
C ALA A 70 21.95 21.30 -16.99
N ALA A 71 20.62 21.13 -16.85
CA ALA A 71 19.65 21.91 -17.60
C ALA A 71 19.60 23.39 -17.14
N ASP A 72 19.85 23.64 -15.85
CA ASP A 72 19.64 24.95 -15.21
C ASP A 72 20.93 25.71 -14.87
N VAL A 73 22.08 25.32 -15.45
CA VAL A 73 23.39 25.90 -15.12
C VAL A 73 23.40 27.42 -15.27
N LYS A 74 22.82 27.96 -16.35
CA LYS A 74 22.77 29.41 -16.59
C LYS A 74 21.98 30.15 -15.50
N ALA A 75 20.86 29.58 -15.07
CA ALA A 75 20.02 30.17 -14.02
C ALA A 75 20.73 30.13 -12.65
N LEU A 76 21.38 29.00 -12.33
CA LEU A 76 22.17 28.84 -11.10
C LEU A 76 23.35 29.82 -11.04
N VAL A 77 24.08 30.00 -12.14
CA VAL A 77 25.22 30.93 -12.21
C VAL A 77 24.73 32.38 -12.04
N ARG A 78 23.64 32.77 -12.71
CA ARG A 78 23.06 34.12 -12.54
C ARG A 78 22.65 34.39 -11.10
N LYS A 79 22.02 33.42 -10.43
CA LYS A 79 21.63 33.52 -9.02
C LYS A 79 22.85 33.69 -8.11
N ALA A 80 23.90 32.89 -8.31
CA ALA A 80 25.12 32.97 -7.52
C ALA A 80 25.85 34.33 -7.70
N VAL A 81 25.86 34.88 -8.92
CA VAL A 81 26.43 36.22 -9.19
C VAL A 81 25.61 37.31 -8.50
N ALA A 82 24.28 37.25 -8.58
CA ALA A 82 23.40 38.21 -7.93
C ALA A 82 23.56 38.18 -6.39
N GLU A 83 23.63 37.01 -5.77
CA GLU A 83 23.89 36.86 -4.34
C GLU A 83 25.25 37.45 -3.93
N LYS A 84 26.30 37.24 -4.73
CA LYS A 84 27.64 37.81 -4.48
C LYS A 84 27.67 39.33 -4.62
N GLN A 85 26.92 39.88 -5.58
CA GLN A 85 26.85 41.34 -5.79
C GLN A 85 25.98 42.02 -4.74
N GLY A 86 24.89 41.39 -4.28
CA GLY A 86 24.03 41.91 -3.21
C GLY A 86 24.72 41.92 -1.83
N ARG A 87 25.70 41.04 -1.61
CA ARG A 87 26.53 41.02 -0.38
C ARG A 87 27.65 42.06 -0.34
N ARG A 88 27.81 42.85 -1.41
CA ARG A 88 28.91 43.80 -1.62
C ARG A 88 28.49 45.27 -1.43
N LYS A 89 27.28 45.51 -0.89
CA LYS A 89 26.81 46.82 -0.43
C LYS A 89 26.80 46.88 1.08
#